data_AF-A0A7G2M143-F1
#
_entry.id   AF-A0A7G2M143-F1
#
_cell.length_a   1.000
_cell.length_b   1.000
_cell.length_c   1.000
_cell.angle_alpha   90.00
_cell.angle_beta   90.00
_cell.angle_gamma   90.00
#
_symmetry.space_group_name_H-M   'P 1'
#
loop_
_entity.id
_entity.type
_entity.pdbx_description
1 polymer ?
#
loop_
_entity_poly.entity_id
_entity_poly.type
_entity_poly.pdbx_seq_one_letter_code
_entity_poly.pdbx_strand_id
1 'polypeptide(L)'
;FYHDSTDINDEHQREVATIRLIAKMPTIAAMAYKYTIGQPFVYPRNDLDYASNFLRMCFAVPAEDHEVNPILSRAMDRIFTLHAD
;
A
#
# COMPACT_ATOMS: atom_id res chain seq x y z
N PHE A 1 -9.21 12.54 -10.45
CA PHE A 1 -9.43 11.12 -10.82
C PHE A 1 -10.87 10.64 -10.62
N TYR A 2 -11.67 11.18 -9.68
CA TYR A 2 -13.12 10.93 -9.61
C TYR A 2 -13.84 12.22 -9.16
N HIS A 3 -14.48 12.94 -10.07
CA HIS A 3 -15.27 14.16 -9.74
C HIS A 3 -16.73 13.84 -9.39
N ASP A 4 -17.15 12.63 -9.68
CA ASP A 4 -18.44 12.02 -9.40
C ASP A 4 -18.55 11.45 -7.98
N SER A 5 -17.45 11.45 -7.21
CA SER A 5 -17.38 10.89 -5.86
C SER A 5 -16.74 11.85 -4.86
N THR A 6 -17.12 13.14 -4.89
CA THR A 6 -16.56 14.20 -4.02
C THR A 6 -17.59 14.81 -3.06
N ASP A 7 -18.85 14.37 -3.09
CA ASP A 7 -19.85 14.83 -2.13
C ASP A 7 -19.61 14.18 -0.77
N ILE A 8 -19.25 15.00 0.22
CA ILE A 8 -18.98 14.56 1.60
C ILE A 8 -20.28 14.27 2.38
N ASN A 9 -21.44 14.69 1.87
CA ASN A 9 -22.73 14.45 2.51
C ASN A 9 -23.33 13.11 2.08
N ASP A 10 -22.87 12.54 0.96
CA ASP A 10 -23.24 11.21 0.49
C ASP A 10 -22.41 10.13 1.21
N GLU A 11 -23.09 9.28 1.97
CA GLU A 11 -22.46 8.22 2.75
C GLU A 11 -21.68 7.21 1.90
N HIS A 12 -22.21 6.84 0.73
CA HIS A 12 -21.56 5.88 -0.16
C HIS A 12 -20.28 6.47 -0.76
N GLN A 13 -20.31 7.76 -1.15
CA GLN A 13 -19.12 8.42 -1.67
C GLN A 13 -18.02 8.53 -0.62
N ARG A 14 -18.37 8.80 0.65
CA ARG A 14 -17.40 8.79 1.75
C ARG A 14 -16.78 7.41 1.97
N GLU A 15 -17.58 6.35 1.98
CA GLU A 15 -17.08 4.99 2.14
C GLU A 15 -16.10 4.61 1.02
N VAL A 16 -16.47 4.86 -0.23
CA VAL A 16 -15.62 4.61 -1.40
C VAL A 16 -14.31 5.41 -1.33
N ALA A 17 -14.38 6.68 -0.91
CA ALA A 17 -13.20 7.52 -0.73
C ALA A 17 -12.27 6.96 0.36
N THR A 18 -12.83 6.55 1.51
CA THR A 18 -12.07 5.93 2.61
C THR A 18 -11.38 4.64 2.17
N ILE A 19 -12.09 3.74 1.49
CA ILE A 19 -11.51 2.50 0.96
C ILE A 19 -10.36 2.81 -0.01
N ARG A 20 -10.56 3.78 -0.92
CA ARG A 20 -9.53 4.19 -1.88
C ARG A 20 -8.30 4.77 -1.19
N LEU A 21 -8.47 5.57 -0.14
CA LEU A 21 -7.37 6.10 0.63
C LEU A 21 -6.58 4.96 1.26
N ILE A 22 -7.22 4.13 2.08
CA ILE A 22 -6.55 3.01 2.78
C ILE A 22 -5.85 2.08 1.77
N ALA A 23 -6.51 1.71 0.67
CA ALA A 23 -5.93 0.80 -0.32
C ALA A 23 -4.77 1.41 -1.12
N LYS A 24 -4.77 2.73 -1.38
CA LYS A 24 -3.77 3.37 -2.25
C LYS A 24 -2.58 3.95 -1.48
N MET A 25 -2.74 4.26 -0.19
CA MET A 25 -1.68 4.84 0.64
C MET A 25 -0.37 4.03 0.62
N PRO A 26 -0.38 2.68 0.82
CA PRO A 26 0.84 1.88 0.77
C PRO A 26 1.53 1.93 -0.60
N THR A 27 0.75 1.91 -1.68
CA THR A 27 1.26 1.96 -3.05
C THR A 27 1.98 3.29 -3.31
N ILE A 28 1.39 4.41 -2.90
CA ILE A 28 2.00 5.75 -3.04
C ILE A 28 3.28 5.83 -2.21
N ALA A 29 3.26 5.37 -0.96
CA ALA A 29 4.43 5.39 -0.09
C ALA A 29 5.58 4.53 -0.65
N ALA A 30 5.30 3.33 -1.16
CA ALA A 30 6.31 2.47 -1.77
C ALA A 30 6.87 3.06 -3.08
N MET A 31 6.02 3.68 -3.92
CA MET A 31 6.48 4.39 -5.11
C MET A 31 7.36 5.58 -4.76
N ALA A 32 7.04 6.34 -3.72
CA ALA A 32 7.89 7.43 -3.24
C ALA A 32 9.27 6.89 -2.81
N TYR A 33 9.31 5.80 -2.03
CA TYR A 33 10.56 5.14 -1.67
C TYR A 33 11.38 4.71 -2.91
N LYS A 34 10.77 3.96 -3.83
CA LYS A 34 11.42 3.53 -5.09
C LYS A 34 11.96 4.69 -5.91
N TYR A 35 11.20 5.79 -5.99
CA TYR A 35 11.62 7.00 -6.67
C TYR A 35 12.89 7.59 -6.04
N THR A 36 12.95 7.68 -4.71
CA THR A 36 14.13 8.25 -4.01
C THR A 36 15.41 7.46 -4.24
N ILE A 37 15.33 6.15 -4.50
CA ILE A 37 16.48 5.28 -4.74
C ILE A 37 16.70 4.96 -6.24
N GLY A 38 15.95 5.59 -7.15
CA GLY A 38 16.10 5.42 -8.60
C GLY A 38 15.71 4.04 -9.12
N GLN A 39 14.85 3.30 -8.40
CA GLN A 39 14.39 1.97 -8.80
C GLN A 39 13.00 2.01 -9.45
N PRO A 40 12.67 1.04 -10.32
CA PRO A 40 11.35 0.97 -10.94
C PRO A 40 10.25 0.69 -9.91
N PHE A 41 9.05 1.18 -10.20
CA PHE A 41 7.87 0.94 -9.37
C PHE A 41 7.41 -0.51 -9.46
N VAL A 42 6.97 -1.03 -8.32
CA VAL A 42 6.47 -2.40 -8.18
C VAL A 42 4.97 -2.35 -7.95
N TYR A 43 4.21 -3.07 -8.77
CA TYR A 43 2.77 -3.15 -8.63
C TYR A 43 2.33 -4.05 -7.45
N PRO A 44 1.17 -3.74 -6.83
CA PRO A 44 0.60 -4.57 -5.77
C PRO A 44 0.19 -5.95 -6.30
N ARG A 45 0.19 -6.93 -5.41
CA ARG A 45 -0.23 -8.32 -5.65
C ARG A 45 -1.45 -8.66 -4.80
N ASN A 46 -2.48 -9.23 -5.43
CA ASN A 46 -3.75 -9.57 -4.77
C ASN A 46 -3.67 -10.81 -3.88
N ASP A 47 -2.63 -11.63 -4.05
CA ASP A 47 -2.39 -12.85 -3.28
C ASP A 47 -1.58 -12.61 -1.99
N LEU A 48 -1.18 -11.36 -1.72
CA LEU A 48 -0.47 -10.95 -0.52
C LEU A 48 -1.37 -10.17 0.43
N ASP A 49 -1.14 -10.32 1.73
CA ASP A 49 -1.75 -9.48 2.76
C ASP A 49 -1.21 -8.04 2.71
N TYR A 50 -1.83 -7.14 3.48
CA TYR A 50 -1.56 -5.70 3.43
C TYR A 50 -0.09 -5.35 3.74
N ALA A 51 0.46 -5.90 4.81
CA ALA A 51 1.83 -5.64 5.25
C ALA A 51 2.86 -6.27 4.30
N SER A 52 2.63 -7.51 3.87
CA SER A 52 3.50 -8.24 2.94
C SER A 52 3.54 -7.55 1.58
N ASN A 53 2.38 -7.10 1.09
CA ASN A 53 2.29 -6.39 -0.18
C ASN A 53 3.04 -5.06 -0.13
N PHE A 54 2.93 -4.30 0.97
CA PHE A 54 3.71 -3.08 1.16
C PHE A 54 5.22 -3.34 1.16
N LEU A 55 5.69 -4.32 1.94
CA LEU A 55 7.11 -4.70 1.97
C LEU A 55 7.62 -5.13 0.60
N ARG A 56 6.85 -5.94 -0.13
CA ARG A 56 7.19 -6.33 -1.50
C ARG A 56 7.31 -5.11 -2.41
N MET A 57 6.37 -4.18 -2.36
CA MET A 57 6.42 -2.99 -3.22
C MET A 57 7.63 -2.12 -2.91
N CYS A 58 8.07 -2.05 -1.65
CA CYS A 58 9.28 -1.33 -1.27
C CYS A 58 10.56 -2.03 -1.74
N PHE A 59 10.68 -3.35 -1.53
CA PHE A 59 11.99 -4.03 -1.59
C PHE A 59 12.17 -4.99 -2.76
N ALA A 60 11.12 -5.40 -3.47
CA ALA A 60 11.27 -6.24 -4.65
C ALA A 60 11.96 -5.50 -5.80
N VAL A 61 12.75 -6.23 -6.59
CA VAL A 61 13.40 -5.72 -7.81
C VAL A 61 13.02 -6.61 -9.00
N PRO A 62 13.09 -6.13 -10.25
CA PRO A 62 12.75 -6.95 -11.42
C PRO A 62 13.71 -8.11 -11.69
N ALA A 63 14.88 -8.12 -11.05
CA ALA A 63 15.95 -9.07 -11.33
C ALA A 63 15.74 -10.45 -10.66
N GLU A 64 14.87 -10.55 -9.66
CA GLU A 64 14.63 -11.78 -8.91
C GLU A 64 13.24 -11.78 -8.27
N ASP A 65 12.76 -12.98 -7.94
CA ASP A 65 11.55 -13.12 -7.14
C ASP A 65 11.81 -12.70 -5.70
N HIS A 66 10.92 -11.86 -5.17
CA HIS A 66 11.02 -11.37 -3.80
C HIS A 66 10.05 -12.12 -2.89
N GLU A 67 10.61 -12.96 -2.02
CA GLU A 67 9.86 -13.62 -0.95
C GLU A 67 9.90 -12.77 0.34
N VAL A 68 8.73 -12.37 0.82
CA VAL A 68 8.62 -11.54 2.02
C VAL A 68 8.79 -12.42 3.25
N ASN A 69 9.77 -12.10 4.11
CA ASN A 69 10.00 -12.83 5.34
C ASN A 69 8.77 -12.69 6.28
N PRO A 70 8.16 -13.81 6.74
CA PRO A 70 6.98 -13.78 7.61
C PRO A 70 7.21 -13.04 8.94
N ILE A 71 8.43 -13.02 9.46
CA ILE A 71 8.78 -12.27 10.69
C ILE A 71 8.70 -10.77 10.43
N LEU A 72 9.23 -10.30 9.30
CA LEU A 72 9.20 -8.88 8.91
C LEU A 72 7.77 -8.42 8.60
N SER A 73 7.00 -9.25 7.89
CA SER A 73 5.59 -8.95 7.61
C SER A 73 4.78 -8.78 8.91
N ARG A 74 4.88 -9.72 9.85
CA ARG A 74 4.21 -9.59 11.16
C ARG A 74 4.69 -8.39 11.98
N ALA A 75 5.98 -8.05 11.90
CA ALA A 75 6.50 -6.86 12.57
C ALA A 75 5.89 -5.59 11.98
N MET A 76 5.81 -5.50 10.64
CA MET A 76 5.22 -4.36 9.94
C MET A 76 3.72 -4.22 10.23
N ASP A 77 2.98 -5.32 10.22
CA ASP A 77 1.55 -5.33 10.57
C ASP A 77 1.28 -4.78 11.98
N ARG A 78 2.14 -5.14 12.95
CA ARG A 78 2.09 -4.56 14.30
C ARG A 78 2.44 -3.07 14.32
N ILE A 79 3.44 -2.64 13.56
CA ILE A 79 3.78 -1.22 13.44
C ILE A 79 2.56 -0.44 12.94
N PHE A 80 1.90 -0.89 11.87
CA PHE A 80 0.69 -0.25 11.37
C PHE A 80 -0.43 -0.23 12.40
N THR A 81 -0.69 -1.35 13.07
CA THR A 81 -1.73 -1.45 14.09
C THR A 81 -1.47 -0.49 15.26
N LEU A 82 -0.22 -0.35 15.70
CA LEU A 82 0.16 0.52 16.82
C LEU A 82 0.11 2.03 16.48
N HIS A 83 0.06 2.40 15.20
CA HIS A 83 0.02 3.79 14.72
C HIS A 83 -1.23 4.06 13.88
N ALA A 84 -2.31 3.30 14.09
CA ALA A 84 -3.51 3.36 13.27
C ALA A 84 -4.38 4.60 13.55
N ASP A 85 -4.18 5.26 14.69
CA ASP A 85 -4.86 6.49 15.16
C ASP A 85 -3.80 7.53 15.56
#